data_AF-A0A497GS69-F1
#
_entry.id   AF-A0A497GS69-F1
#
_cell.length_a   1.000
_cell.length_b   1.000
_cell.length_c   1.000
_cell.angle_alpha   90.00
_cell.angle_beta   90.00
_cell.angle_gamma   90.00
#
_symmetry.space_group_name_H-M   'P 1'
#
loop_
_entity.id
_entity.type
_entity.pdbx_description
1 polymer ?
#
loop_
_entity_poly.entity_id
_entity_poly.type
_entity_poly.pdbx_seq_one_letter_code
_entity_poly.pdbx_strand_id
1 'polypeptide(L)'
;MPFRSCRIVLMAHCILNSNTRAQGLVVDSKLRGGAYMLVSEVLRLGYGIEQLPCPELALEGLFRRPMTKKDYELRGLREVCTKLLRGLVDNSLKPLVRDSIKVTAFIGVAGSPSCGVRYTHIDNPLSRQKGMGIFTEELVKALQRLGIKPLLLEWDFRRPYESTEEVIQVLERVL
;
A
#
# COMPACT_ATOMS: atom_id res chain seq x y z
N MET A 1 -10.46 9.90 -27.33
CA MET A 1 -10.42 10.32 -25.91
C MET A 1 -10.25 9.09 -25.03
N PRO A 2 -9.46 9.12 -23.95
CA PRO A 2 -9.27 7.95 -23.07
C PRO A 2 -10.57 7.59 -22.34
N PHE A 3 -10.86 6.30 -22.22
CA PHE A 3 -12.01 5.78 -21.47
C PHE A 3 -11.76 5.84 -19.95
N ARG A 4 -12.77 6.24 -19.18
CA ARG A 4 -12.72 6.29 -17.70
C ARG A 4 -13.48 5.09 -17.13
N SER A 5 -12.76 4.14 -16.55
CA SER A 5 -13.35 2.94 -15.92
C SER A 5 -14.09 3.21 -14.61
N CYS A 6 -13.95 4.42 -14.06
CA CYS A 6 -14.49 4.86 -12.77
C CYS A 6 -14.11 3.95 -11.58
N ARG A 7 -13.01 3.19 -11.69
CA ARG A 7 -12.53 2.28 -10.64
C ARG A 7 -11.05 2.47 -10.44
N ILE A 8 -10.63 2.58 -9.18
CA ILE A 8 -9.23 2.71 -8.81
C ILE A 8 -8.85 1.73 -7.69
N VAL A 9 -7.54 1.47 -7.60
CA VAL A 9 -6.91 0.86 -6.43
C VAL A 9 -5.93 1.84 -5.81
N LEU A 10 -5.83 1.83 -4.49
CA LEU A 10 -4.77 2.51 -3.75
C LEU A 10 -3.59 1.56 -3.66
N MET A 11 -2.38 2.03 -3.95
CA MET A 11 -1.20 1.15 -3.97
C MET A 11 -0.07 1.70 -3.11
N ALA A 12 0.53 0.83 -2.28
CA ALA A 12 1.69 1.19 -1.48
C ALA A 12 2.87 1.64 -2.37
N HIS A 13 3.48 2.77 -2.01
CA HIS A 13 4.51 3.45 -2.81
C HIS A 13 5.62 2.54 -3.35
N CYS A 14 6.15 1.66 -2.50
CA CYS A 14 7.33 0.86 -2.81
C CYS A 14 7.08 -0.25 -3.84
N ILE A 15 5.82 -0.58 -4.14
CA ILE A 15 5.45 -1.45 -5.26
C ILE A 15 5.80 -0.76 -6.59
N LEU A 16 5.48 0.54 -6.70
CA LEU A 16 5.76 1.36 -7.89
C LEU A 16 7.20 1.91 -7.91
N ASN A 17 7.79 2.13 -6.73
CA ASN A 17 9.14 2.66 -6.61
C ASN A 17 9.93 1.90 -5.54
N SER A 18 10.49 0.76 -5.95
CA SER A 18 11.30 -0.10 -5.07
C SER A 18 12.51 0.60 -4.46
N ASN A 19 12.99 1.70 -5.06
CA ASN A 19 14.12 2.47 -4.53
C ASN A 19 13.84 3.09 -3.16
N THR A 20 12.58 3.22 -2.72
CA THR A 20 12.27 3.83 -1.42
C THR A 20 12.27 2.86 -0.24
N ARG A 21 12.55 1.58 -0.47
CA ARG A 21 12.63 0.57 0.59
C ARG A 21 13.85 0.81 1.48
N ALA A 22 13.74 0.40 2.74
CA ALA A 22 14.86 0.45 3.68
C ALA A 22 16.09 -0.31 3.14
N GLN A 23 17.27 0.11 3.59
CA GLN A 23 18.54 -0.44 3.14
C GLN A 23 18.61 -1.96 3.38
N GLY A 24 19.23 -2.68 2.44
CA GLY A 24 19.40 -4.14 2.53
C GLY A 24 18.15 -4.96 2.23
N LEU A 25 17.02 -4.35 1.86
CA LEU A 25 15.79 -5.07 1.48
C LEU A 25 15.57 -5.21 -0.03
N VAL A 26 16.30 -4.44 -0.85
CA VAL A 26 16.25 -4.52 -2.32
C VAL A 26 17.49 -5.28 -2.77
N VAL A 27 17.41 -6.60 -2.76
CA VAL A 27 18.58 -7.48 -2.94
C VAL A 27 18.55 -8.29 -4.23
N ASP A 28 17.42 -8.34 -4.94
CA ASP A 28 17.24 -9.16 -6.14
C ASP A 28 16.46 -8.42 -7.24
N SER A 29 17.01 -8.42 -8.46
CA SER A 29 16.39 -7.82 -9.64
C SER A 29 15.11 -8.54 -10.07
N LYS A 30 14.94 -9.83 -9.74
CA LYS A 30 13.72 -10.61 -9.99
C LYS A 30 12.49 -10.01 -9.28
N LEU A 31 12.69 -9.30 -8.17
CA LEU A 31 11.62 -8.57 -7.47
C LEU A 31 10.97 -7.49 -8.33
N ARG A 32 11.70 -6.94 -9.32
CA ARG A 32 11.13 -5.98 -10.27
C ARG A 32 10.11 -6.63 -11.21
N GLY A 33 10.33 -7.90 -11.58
CA GLY A 33 9.43 -8.65 -12.47
C GLY A 33 8.03 -8.80 -11.89
N GLY A 34 7.90 -9.20 -10.63
CA GLY A 34 6.57 -9.36 -10.02
C GLY A 34 5.85 -8.05 -9.72
N ALA A 35 6.57 -6.99 -9.33
CA ALA A 35 5.96 -5.66 -9.19
C ALA A 35 5.46 -5.13 -10.54
N TYR A 36 6.23 -5.33 -11.61
CA TYR A 36 5.79 -5.02 -12.97
C TYR A 36 4.54 -5.81 -13.37
N MET A 37 4.49 -7.12 -13.12
CA MET A 37 3.30 -7.92 -13.44
C MET A 37 2.07 -7.43 -12.68
N LEU A 38 2.18 -7.18 -11.37
CA LEU A 38 1.07 -6.66 -10.58
C LEU A 38 0.51 -5.36 -11.18
N VAL A 39 1.38 -4.41 -11.50
CA VAL A 39 0.97 -3.11 -12.05
C VAL A 39 0.33 -3.28 -13.43
N SER A 40 0.96 -4.06 -14.31
CA SER A 40 0.43 -4.33 -15.65
C SER A 40 -0.94 -4.99 -15.60
N GLU A 41 -1.15 -5.98 -14.74
CA GLU A 41 -2.42 -6.68 -14.62
C GLU A 41 -3.52 -5.81 -14.00
N VAL A 42 -3.21 -5.01 -12.97
CA VAL A 42 -4.16 -4.04 -12.40
C VAL A 42 -4.65 -3.07 -13.47
N LEU A 43 -3.73 -2.55 -14.30
CA LEU A 43 -4.08 -1.65 -15.41
C LEU A 43 -4.85 -2.39 -16.52
N ARG A 44 -4.49 -3.64 -16.84
CA ARG A 44 -5.18 -4.48 -17.83
C ARG A 44 -6.64 -4.74 -17.44
N LEU A 45 -6.93 -4.93 -16.15
CA LEU A 45 -8.29 -5.06 -15.61
C LEU A 45 -9.08 -3.72 -15.61
N GLY A 46 -8.45 -2.64 -16.05
CA GLY A 46 -9.04 -1.32 -16.18
C GLY A 46 -9.07 -0.51 -14.90
N TYR A 47 -8.35 -0.90 -13.84
CA TYR A 47 -8.25 -0.05 -12.64
C TYR A 47 -7.23 1.07 -12.86
N GLY A 48 -7.60 2.29 -12.48
CA GLY A 48 -6.60 3.33 -12.23
C GLY A 48 -5.81 3.03 -10.95
N ILE A 49 -4.57 3.52 -10.84
CA ILE A 49 -3.74 3.36 -9.66
C ILE A 49 -3.53 4.72 -9.01
N GLU A 50 -4.03 4.88 -7.78
CA GLU A 50 -3.68 6.01 -6.92
C GLU A 50 -2.48 5.60 -6.05
N GLN A 51 -1.31 6.16 -6.36
CA GLN A 51 -0.10 5.90 -5.59
C GLN A 51 -0.18 6.56 -4.22
N LEU A 52 -0.03 5.78 -3.16
CA LEU A 52 0.01 6.29 -1.79
C LEU A 52 1.42 6.80 -1.44
N PRO A 53 1.54 7.81 -0.55
CA PRO A 53 2.84 8.25 -0.06
C PRO A 53 3.51 7.16 0.79
N CYS A 54 4.84 7.19 0.88
CA CYS A 54 5.60 6.33 1.78
C CYS A 54 5.83 7.02 3.13
N PRO A 55 5.17 6.60 4.22
CA PRO A 55 5.31 7.25 5.52
C PRO A 55 6.71 7.06 6.11
N GLU A 56 7.32 5.90 5.91
CA GLU A 56 8.68 5.62 6.41
C GLU A 56 9.72 6.50 5.71
N LEU A 57 9.56 6.75 4.41
CA LEU A 57 10.40 7.67 3.65
C LEU A 57 10.20 9.12 4.13
N ALA A 58 8.96 9.52 4.43
CA ALA A 58 8.66 10.86 4.91
C ALA A 58 9.21 11.13 6.31
N LEU A 59 9.30 10.10 7.16
CA LEU A 59 9.84 10.21 8.53
C LEU A 59 11.37 10.11 8.56
N GLU A 60 11.94 9.06 7.96
CA GLU A 60 13.36 8.70 8.14
C GLU A 60 14.22 9.01 6.90
N GLY A 61 13.59 9.34 5.77
CA GLY A 61 14.30 9.43 4.50
C GLY A 61 14.68 8.08 3.90
N LEU A 62 15.52 8.14 2.87
CA LEU A 62 15.88 6.97 2.06
C LEU A 62 16.80 6.01 2.82
N PHE A 63 17.86 6.54 3.42
CA PHE A 63 18.90 5.78 4.08
C PHE A 63 18.51 5.42 5.52
N ARG A 64 17.56 4.49 5.64
CA ARG A 64 17.07 3.98 6.92
C ARG A 64 17.27 2.48 7.05
N ARG A 65 17.48 2.01 8.28
CA ARG A 65 17.49 0.59 8.61
C ARG A 65 16.05 0.05 8.70
N PRO A 66 15.81 -1.24 8.44
CA PRO A 66 14.53 -1.87 8.73
C PRO A 66 14.21 -1.76 10.23
N MET A 67 12.96 -1.45 10.55
CA MET A 67 12.47 -1.27 11.92
C MET A 67 11.10 -1.95 12.07
N THR A 68 10.73 -2.26 13.31
CA THR A 68 9.43 -2.86 13.63
C THR A 68 8.35 -1.78 13.75
N LYS A 69 7.08 -2.20 13.81
CA LYS A 69 5.95 -1.30 14.08
C LYS A 69 6.16 -0.52 15.38
N LYS A 70 6.58 -1.21 16.44
CA LYS A 70 6.83 -0.61 17.76
C LYS A 70 7.90 0.47 17.70
N ASP A 71 8.99 0.22 16.98
CA ASP A 71 10.06 1.21 16.78
C ASP A 71 9.54 2.46 16.07
N TYR A 72 8.71 2.28 15.04
CA TYR A 72 8.10 3.39 14.29
C TYR A 72 7.04 4.16 15.08
N GLU A 73 6.26 3.51 15.94
CA GLU A 73 5.36 4.20 16.88
C GLU A 73 6.16 5.14 17.80
N LEU A 74 7.24 4.64 18.40
CA LEU A 74 8.08 5.44 19.29
C LEU A 74 8.74 6.63 18.60
N ARG A 75 8.89 6.57 17.28
CA ARG A 75 9.44 7.65 16.44
C ARG A 75 8.37 8.60 15.90
N GLY A 76 7.10 8.43 16.26
CA GLY A 76 6.01 9.30 15.83
C GLY A 76 5.57 9.09 14.38
N LEU A 77 5.67 7.86 13.86
CA LEU A 77 5.22 7.57 12.50
C LEU A 77 3.70 7.81 12.33
N ARG A 78 2.90 7.60 13.39
CA ARG A 78 1.43 7.74 13.32
C ARG A 78 1.00 9.18 13.03
N GLU A 79 1.70 10.16 13.58
CA GLU A 79 1.49 11.58 13.31
C GLU A 79 1.81 11.91 11.84
N VAL A 80 2.92 11.37 11.32
CA VAL A 80 3.30 11.50 9.91
C VAL A 80 2.24 10.88 8.99
N CYS A 81 1.78 9.67 9.30
CA CYS A 81 0.70 9.00 8.58
C CYS A 81 -0.57 9.86 8.54
N THR A 82 -0.98 10.43 9.68
CA THR A 82 -2.17 11.26 9.79
C THR A 82 -2.07 12.51 8.91
N LYS A 83 -0.91 13.18 8.88
CA LYS A 83 -0.67 14.36 8.04
C LYS A 83 -0.70 14.02 6.55
N LEU A 84 -0.03 12.94 6.15
CA LEU A 84 -0.01 12.47 4.76
C LEU A 84 -1.41 12.10 4.26
N LEU A 85 -2.17 11.38 5.09
CA LEU A 85 -3.53 10.95 4.75
C LEU A 85 -4.50 12.12 4.64
N ARG A 86 -4.33 13.18 5.44
CA ARG A 86 -5.14 14.40 5.28
C ARG A 86 -4.98 14.97 3.86
N GLY A 87 -3.75 15.13 3.39
CA GLY A 87 -3.47 15.60 2.04
C GLY A 87 -4.04 14.68 0.96
N LEU A 88 -3.87 13.37 1.10
CA LEU A 88 -4.44 12.37 0.17
C LEU A 88 -5.99 12.45 0.13
N VAL A 89 -6.63 12.53 1.28
CA VAL A 89 -8.09 12.60 1.40
C VAL A 89 -8.63 13.87 0.75
N ASP A 90 -8.05 15.01 1.08
CA ASP A 90 -8.55 16.31 0.63
C ASP A 90 -8.28 16.55 -0.85
N ASN A 91 -7.09 16.16 -1.35
CA ASN A 91 -6.65 16.48 -2.70
C ASN A 91 -7.00 15.40 -3.74
N SER A 92 -7.04 14.13 -3.35
CA SER A 92 -7.31 13.01 -4.27
C SER A 92 -8.66 12.37 -4.00
N LEU A 93 -8.88 11.82 -2.80
CA LEU A 93 -10.00 10.90 -2.59
C LEU A 93 -11.37 11.59 -2.59
N LYS A 94 -11.51 12.76 -1.95
CA LYS A 94 -12.78 13.51 -1.96
C LYS A 94 -13.23 13.88 -3.37
N PRO A 95 -12.39 14.50 -4.23
CA PRO A 95 -12.76 14.75 -5.63
C PRO A 95 -13.18 13.49 -6.39
N LEU A 96 -12.39 12.42 -6.27
CA LEU A 96 -12.67 11.16 -6.97
C LEU A 96 -14.02 10.56 -6.53
N VAL A 97 -14.28 10.49 -5.24
CA VAL A 97 -15.54 9.94 -4.70
C VAL A 97 -16.75 10.79 -5.08
N ARG A 98 -16.62 12.12 -5.03
CA ARG A 98 -17.66 13.06 -5.47
C ARG A 98 -18.04 12.81 -6.93
N ASP A 99 -17.06 12.50 -7.76
CA ASP A 99 -17.24 12.30 -9.20
C ASP A 99 -17.46 10.80 -9.54
N SER A 100 -18.03 10.04 -8.59
CA SER A 100 -18.45 8.63 -8.72
C SER A 100 -17.32 7.64 -9.05
N ILE A 101 -16.07 7.96 -8.71
CA ILE A 101 -14.95 7.02 -8.84
C ILE A 101 -14.93 6.10 -7.61
N LYS A 102 -14.99 4.78 -7.87
CA LYS A 102 -14.98 3.75 -6.85
C LYS A 102 -13.54 3.36 -6.46
N VAL A 103 -13.18 3.64 -5.21
CA VAL A 103 -11.99 3.06 -4.57
C VAL A 103 -12.27 1.60 -4.23
N THR A 104 -11.73 0.68 -5.04
CA THR A 104 -12.09 -0.75 -4.99
C THR A 104 -11.23 -1.53 -3.99
N ALA A 105 -9.91 -1.27 -4.00
CA ALA A 105 -8.97 -1.99 -3.15
C ALA A 105 -7.85 -1.08 -2.65
N PHE A 106 -7.24 -1.45 -1.53
CA PHE A 106 -5.91 -1.02 -1.13
C PHE A 106 -4.98 -2.23 -1.22
N ILE A 107 -3.87 -2.08 -1.94
CA ILE A 107 -2.82 -3.10 -2.09
C ILE A 107 -1.62 -2.67 -1.24
N GLY A 108 -1.50 -3.28 -0.06
CA GLY A 108 -0.41 -3.10 0.87
C GLY A 108 0.74 -4.10 0.67
N VAL A 109 1.73 -4.03 1.55
CA VAL A 109 2.95 -4.86 1.46
C VAL A 109 3.12 -5.75 2.68
N ALA A 110 3.15 -7.07 2.46
CA ALA A 110 3.32 -8.07 3.50
C ALA A 110 4.58 -7.83 4.35
N GLY A 111 4.42 -7.83 5.67
CA GLY A 111 5.52 -7.62 6.60
C GLY A 111 5.92 -6.16 6.80
N SER A 112 5.34 -5.19 6.07
CA SER A 112 5.68 -3.78 6.29
C SER A 112 5.10 -3.28 7.62
N PRO A 113 5.92 -2.65 8.49
CA PRO A 113 5.45 -2.04 9.74
C PRO A 113 4.46 -0.88 9.50
N SER A 114 4.42 -0.36 8.27
CA SER A 114 3.56 0.75 7.87
C SER A 114 2.40 0.31 6.99
N CYS A 115 2.68 -0.43 5.91
CA CYS A 115 1.71 -0.76 4.86
C CYS A 115 1.24 -2.23 4.89
N GLY A 116 1.59 -3.00 5.93
CA GLY A 116 1.13 -4.37 6.12
C GLY A 116 -0.37 -4.43 6.39
N VAL A 117 -1.04 -5.45 5.86
CA VAL A 117 -2.51 -5.56 5.89
C VAL A 117 -2.96 -6.65 6.85
N ARG A 118 -2.39 -7.85 6.74
CA ARG A 118 -2.69 -9.02 7.56
C ARG A 118 -1.55 -9.36 8.50
N TYR A 119 -0.31 -9.23 8.01
CA TYR A 119 0.88 -9.60 8.76
C TYR A 119 1.97 -8.53 8.68
N THR A 120 2.56 -8.20 9.82
CA THR A 120 3.60 -7.17 9.94
C THR A 120 4.65 -7.54 11.01
N HIS A 121 5.84 -6.92 10.97
CA HIS A 121 6.83 -7.07 12.03
C HIS A 121 6.49 -6.09 13.16
N ILE A 122 5.77 -6.56 14.20
CA ILE A 122 5.23 -5.69 15.26
C ILE A 122 6.32 -5.26 16.24
N ASP A 123 6.98 -6.22 16.88
CA ASP A 123 8.06 -6.00 17.85
C ASP A 123 9.27 -6.93 17.62
N ASN A 124 9.14 -7.91 16.70
CA ASN A 124 10.20 -8.82 16.32
C ASN A 124 10.54 -8.62 14.83
N PRO A 125 11.75 -8.18 14.47
CA PRO A 125 12.14 -7.95 13.08
C PRO A 125 12.32 -9.25 12.27
N LEU A 126 12.39 -10.41 12.92
CA LEU A 126 12.62 -11.70 12.28
C LEU A 126 11.33 -12.48 11.99
N SER A 127 10.24 -12.15 12.70
CA SER A 127 8.98 -12.88 12.58
C SER A 127 7.80 -11.95 12.34
N ARG A 128 7.00 -12.28 11.31
CA ARG A 128 5.75 -11.56 11.00
C ARG A 128 4.65 -12.02 11.95
N GLN A 129 3.93 -11.06 12.50
CA GLN A 129 2.82 -11.26 13.42
C GLN A 129 1.53 -10.73 12.81
N LYS A 130 0.39 -11.30 13.21
CA LYS A 130 -0.92 -10.87 12.72
C LYS A 130 -1.21 -9.44 13.17
N GLY A 131 -1.46 -8.55 12.21
CA GLY A 131 -1.74 -7.14 12.48
C GLY A 131 -1.48 -6.25 11.26
N MET A 132 -2.10 -5.07 11.29
CA MET A 132 -1.89 -4.02 10.29
C MET A 132 -0.68 -3.15 10.65
N GLY A 133 -0.04 -2.61 9.62
CA GLY A 133 0.92 -1.53 9.78
C GLY A 133 0.25 -0.21 10.14
N ILE A 134 1.03 0.73 10.66
CA ILE A 134 0.54 2.01 11.22
C ILE A 134 -0.22 2.82 10.17
N PHE A 135 0.30 2.91 8.95
CA PHE A 135 -0.34 3.67 7.88
C PHE A 135 -1.61 3.00 7.39
N THR A 136 -1.62 1.67 7.31
CA THR A 136 -2.82 0.92 6.94
C THR A 136 -3.96 1.13 7.95
N GLU A 137 -3.67 1.15 9.24
CA GLU A 137 -4.68 1.45 10.27
C GLU A 137 -5.28 2.84 10.09
N GLU A 138 -4.44 3.87 9.92
CA GLU A 138 -4.90 5.24 9.73
C GLU A 138 -5.63 5.43 8.39
N LEU A 139 -5.18 4.74 7.32
CA LEU A 139 -5.84 4.76 6.02
C LEU A 139 -7.24 4.17 6.12
N VAL A 140 -7.41 3.02 6.77
CA VAL A 140 -8.73 2.38 6.95
C VAL A 140 -9.67 3.32 7.72
N LYS A 141 -9.21 3.95 8.80
CA LYS A 141 -10.00 4.95 9.54
C LYS A 141 -10.39 6.13 8.66
N ALA A 142 -9.46 6.65 7.85
CA ALA A 142 -9.72 7.77 6.95
C ALA A 142 -10.74 7.41 5.86
N LEU A 143 -10.63 6.23 5.24
CA LEU A 143 -11.56 5.74 4.22
C LEU A 143 -12.95 5.47 4.80
N GLN A 144 -13.04 4.90 6.00
CA GLN A 144 -14.32 4.69 6.69
C GLN A 144 -15.09 6.00 6.93
N ARG A 145 -14.39 7.09 7.29
CA ARG A 145 -15.01 8.42 7.45
C ARG A 145 -15.57 8.99 6.14
N LEU A 146 -15.07 8.54 5.00
CA LEU A 146 -15.58 8.86 3.66
C LEU A 146 -16.67 7.89 3.18
N GLY A 147 -17.07 6.91 3.99
CA GLY A 147 -18.00 5.85 3.58
C GLY A 147 -17.40 4.82 2.64
N ILE A 148 -16.07 4.80 2.48
CA ILE A 148 -15.36 3.89 1.57
C ILE A 148 -14.95 2.64 2.34
N LYS A 149 -15.28 1.47 1.78
CA LYS A 149 -14.85 0.16 2.30
C LYS A 149 -14.10 -0.59 1.19
N PRO A 150 -12.77 -0.39 1.07
CA PRO A 150 -12.01 -1.09 0.05
C PRO A 150 -11.77 -2.55 0.45
N LEU A 151 -11.50 -3.39 -0.54
CA LEU A 151 -10.82 -4.66 -0.29
C LEU A 151 -9.41 -4.38 0.23
N LEU A 152 -8.98 -5.08 1.27
CA LEU A 152 -7.64 -4.98 1.81
C LEU A 152 -6.80 -6.16 1.30
N LEU A 153 -5.96 -5.88 0.32
CA LEU A 153 -5.14 -6.87 -0.38
C LEU A 153 -3.68 -6.71 0.02
N GLU A 154 -2.96 -7.82 0.08
CA GLU A 154 -1.58 -7.85 0.55
C GLU A 154 -0.70 -8.48 -0.52
N TRP A 155 0.33 -7.75 -0.95
CA TRP A 155 1.31 -8.22 -1.91
C TRP A 155 2.66 -8.45 -1.21
N ASP A 156 3.39 -9.51 -1.58
CA ASP A 156 4.59 -9.93 -0.86
C ASP A 156 5.81 -9.97 -1.78
N PHE A 157 6.79 -9.10 -1.49
CA PHE A 157 8.09 -9.14 -2.16
C PHE A 157 8.81 -10.48 -1.99
N ARG A 158 8.53 -11.28 -0.96
CA ARG A 158 9.14 -12.61 -0.82
C ARG A 158 8.55 -13.64 -1.79
N ARG A 159 7.34 -13.39 -2.32
CA ARG A 159 6.57 -14.29 -3.19
C ARG A 159 5.86 -13.48 -4.28
N PRO A 160 6.60 -12.74 -5.13
CA PRO A 160 6.04 -11.65 -5.91
C PRO A 160 5.16 -12.11 -7.09
N TYR A 161 5.32 -13.35 -7.57
CA TYR A 161 4.47 -13.94 -8.60
C TYR A 161 3.16 -14.49 -8.01
N GLU A 162 3.28 -15.37 -7.01
CA GLU A 162 2.13 -15.98 -6.30
C GLU A 162 1.22 -14.92 -5.68
N SER A 163 1.78 -13.93 -4.97
CA SER A 163 0.98 -12.87 -4.36
C SER A 163 0.37 -11.91 -5.40
N THR A 164 0.94 -11.82 -6.61
CA THR A 164 0.29 -11.13 -7.73
C THR A 164 -0.96 -11.90 -8.16
N GLU A 165 -0.84 -13.21 -8.40
CA GLU A 165 -1.99 -14.05 -8.77
C GLU A 165 -3.11 -13.98 -7.72
N GLU A 166 -2.77 -14.08 -6.43
CA GLU A 166 -3.74 -13.93 -5.33
C GLU A 166 -4.48 -12.58 -5.39
N VAL A 167 -3.77 -11.48 -5.63
CA VAL A 167 -4.36 -10.14 -5.73
C VAL A 167 -5.28 -10.03 -6.96
N ILE A 168 -4.81 -10.50 -8.11
CA ILE A 168 -5.54 -10.41 -9.38
C ILE A 168 -6.81 -11.26 -9.35
N GLN A 169 -6.75 -12.49 -8.83
CA GLN A 169 -7.93 -13.35 -8.68
C GLN A 169 -9.03 -12.70 -7.83
N VAL A 170 -8.65 -11.94 -6.79
CA VAL A 170 -9.63 -11.22 -5.97
C VAL A 170 -10.21 -10.02 -6.70
N LEU A 171 -9.39 -9.26 -7.44
CA LEU A 171 -9.86 -8.12 -8.23
C LEU A 171 -10.81 -8.56 -9.35
N GLU A 172 -10.51 -9.66 -10.04
CA GLU A 172 -11.36 -10.20 -11.12
C GLU A 172 -12.77 -10.59 -10.63
N ARG A 173 -12.90 -11.06 -9.39
CA ARG A 173 -14.21 -11.44 -8.80
C ARG A 173 -15.10 -10.25 -8.46
N VAL A 174 -14.55 -9.03 -8.44
CA VAL A 174 -15.28 -7.80 -8.11
C VAL A 174 -15.34 -6.80 -9.26
N LEU A 175 -14.94 -7.24 -10.46
CA LEU A 175 -15.27 -6.59 -11.73
C LEU A 175 -16.77 -6.64 -11.96
#